data_AF-A0A2S8BKA7-F1
#
_entry.id   AF-A0A2S8BKA7-F1
#
_cell.length_a   1.000
_cell.length_b   1.000
_cell.length_c   1.000
_cell.angle_alpha   90.00
_cell.angle_beta   90.00
_cell.angle_gamma   90.00
#
_symmetry.space_group_name_H-M   'P 1'
#
loop_
_entity.id
_entity.type
_entity.pdbx_description
1 polymer ?
#
loop_
_entity_poly.entity_id
_entity_poly.type
_entity_poly.pdbx_seq_one_letter_code
_entity_poly.pdbx_strand_id
1 'polypeptide(L)'
;MRIGVLTGGGDCPGLNAVIRAVVRTCDARYGSTVVGFQDGWRGLLENRRVQLYNDDRNDRLLAKGGTMLGTARVHPDKLRAGLEQVKQTLDDNGIDVLIPIGGEGTLTAAHWLSEENVPVVGVPKPSTTTSTAPTSHSATTPRCRSRPTPSTGCIPPPNPISG
;
A
#
# COMPACT_ATOMS: atom_id res chain seq x y z
N MET A 1 12.02 5.00 -19.86
CA MET A 1 10.77 4.26 -19.65
C MET A 1 9.84 5.08 -18.77
N ARG A 2 8.54 4.82 -18.85
CA ARG A 2 7.51 5.44 -18.03
C ARG A 2 6.69 4.35 -17.35
N ILE A 3 6.64 4.43 -16.03
CA ILE A 3 6.18 3.34 -15.16
C ILE A 3 4.88 3.78 -14.50
N GLY A 4 3.86 2.94 -14.58
CA GLY A 4 2.59 3.13 -13.87
C GLY A 4 2.66 2.50 -12.49
N VAL A 5 2.11 3.15 -11.47
CA VAL A 5 2.00 2.61 -10.11
C VAL A 5 0.58 2.79 -9.62
N LEU A 6 0.02 1.79 -8.97
CA LEU A 6 -1.28 1.91 -8.29
C LEU A 6 -1.27 1.15 -6.97
N THR A 7 -2.13 1.57 -6.04
CA THR A 7 -2.32 0.89 -4.76
C THR A 7 -3.72 0.32 -4.64
N GLY A 8 -3.82 -0.96 -4.26
CA GLY A 8 -5.09 -1.67 -4.10
C GLY A 8 -5.23 -2.36 -2.75
N GLY A 9 -6.49 -2.49 -2.29
CA GLY A 9 -6.84 -3.08 -0.99
C GLY A 9 -6.94 -2.08 0.15
N GLY A 10 -7.11 -2.57 1.38
CA GLY A 10 -7.18 -1.70 2.57
C GLY A 10 -5.84 -1.02 2.85
N ASP A 11 -5.90 0.23 3.33
CA ASP A 11 -4.73 1.01 3.72
C ASP A 11 -3.91 0.26 4.76
N CYS A 12 -2.61 0.11 4.48
CA CYS A 12 -1.66 -0.48 5.41
C CYS A 12 -0.42 0.40 5.53
N PRO A 13 0.22 0.40 6.71
CA PRO A 13 1.48 1.10 6.87
C PRO A 13 2.51 0.56 5.87
N GLY A 14 3.27 1.47 5.23
CA GLY A 14 4.37 1.12 4.34
C GLY A 14 4.09 1.24 2.84
N LEU A 15 2.84 1.41 2.39
CA LEU A 15 2.55 1.62 0.95
C LEU A 15 3.24 2.86 0.39
N ASN A 16 3.21 3.95 1.15
CA ASN A 16 3.96 5.17 0.87
C ASN A 16 5.48 4.94 0.75
N ALA A 17 6.05 4.02 1.53
CA ALA A 17 7.47 3.68 1.43
C ALA A 17 7.79 2.94 0.13
N VAL A 18 6.89 2.06 -0.32
CA VAL A 18 7.02 1.36 -1.62
C VAL A 18 6.95 2.36 -2.77
N ILE A 19 5.93 3.24 -2.79
CA ILE A 19 5.79 4.28 -3.82
C ILE A 19 7.06 5.13 -3.87
N ARG A 20 7.56 5.59 -2.71
CA ARG A 20 8.80 6.35 -2.62
C ARG A 20 10.00 5.58 -3.17
N ALA A 21 10.14 4.30 -2.81
CA ALA A 21 11.26 3.47 -3.27
C ALA A 21 11.25 3.29 -4.79
N VAL A 22 10.08 3.06 -5.40
CA VAL A 22 9.91 2.98 -6.85
C VAL A 22 10.34 4.30 -7.50
N VAL A 23 9.77 5.43 -7.06
CA VAL A 23 10.07 6.75 -7.64
C VAL A 23 11.57 7.08 -7.55
N ARG A 24 12.18 6.93 -6.35
CA ARG A 24 13.61 7.21 -6.17
C ARG A 24 14.50 6.31 -7.02
N THR A 25 14.15 5.04 -7.14
CA THR A 25 14.94 4.09 -7.94
C THR A 25 14.84 4.42 -9.43
N CYS A 26 13.63 4.70 -9.92
CA CYS A 26 13.39 5.03 -11.33
C CYS A 26 14.13 6.30 -11.74
N ASP A 27 14.03 7.35 -10.92
CA ASP A 27 14.66 8.64 -11.16
C ASP A 27 16.20 8.54 -11.04
N ALA A 28 16.70 8.11 -9.88
CA ALA A 28 18.13 8.18 -9.57
C ALA A 28 19.00 7.13 -10.28
N ARG A 29 18.43 5.99 -10.69
CA ARG A 29 19.21 4.90 -11.32
C ARG A 29 18.94 4.72 -12.81
N TYR A 30 17.73 5.02 -13.27
CA TYR A 30 17.28 4.65 -14.60
C TYR A 30 16.79 5.83 -15.44
N GLY A 31 16.79 7.06 -14.92
CA GLY A 31 16.24 8.24 -15.60
C GLY A 31 14.80 8.05 -16.09
N SER A 32 14.04 7.20 -15.40
CA SER A 32 12.67 6.81 -15.79
C SER A 32 11.63 7.59 -15.00
N THR A 33 10.49 7.83 -15.61
CA THR A 33 9.40 8.63 -15.00
C THR A 33 8.33 7.73 -14.41
N VAL A 34 7.66 8.20 -13.35
CA VAL A 34 6.64 7.41 -12.65
C VAL A 34 5.31 8.15 -12.62
N VAL A 35 4.24 7.44 -13.01
CA VAL A 35 2.86 7.91 -12.98
C VAL A 35 2.10 7.09 -11.94
N GLY A 36 1.50 7.76 -10.96
CA GLY A 36 0.62 7.13 -9.99
C GLY A 36 -0.84 7.21 -10.44
N PHE A 37 -1.57 6.11 -10.41
CA PHE A 37 -3.02 6.07 -10.61
C PHE A 37 -3.74 6.11 -9.28
N GLN A 38 -4.67 7.04 -9.14
CA GLN A 38 -5.41 7.26 -7.90
C GLN A 38 -6.44 6.15 -7.68
N ASP A 39 -6.75 5.83 -6.43
CA ASP A 39 -7.80 4.88 -6.05
C ASP A 39 -7.68 3.50 -6.72
N GLY A 40 -6.44 3.06 -6.98
CA GLY A 40 -6.15 1.74 -7.54
C GLY A 40 -6.70 1.55 -8.96
N TRP A 41 -7.33 0.39 -9.18
CA TRP A 41 -7.91 0.02 -10.47
C TRP A 41 -9.00 0.99 -10.97
N ARG A 42 -9.70 1.65 -10.04
CA ARG A 42 -10.74 2.62 -10.40
C ARG A 42 -10.15 3.80 -11.14
N GLY A 43 -9.11 4.43 -10.59
CA GLY A 43 -8.48 5.56 -11.28
C GLY A 43 -7.70 5.14 -12.50
N LEU A 44 -7.23 3.89 -12.60
CA LEU A 44 -6.70 3.40 -13.87
C LEU A 44 -7.78 3.34 -14.96
N LEU A 45 -8.96 2.79 -14.66
CA LEU A 45 -10.10 2.79 -15.59
C LEU A 45 -10.56 4.22 -15.94
N GLU A 46 -10.61 5.11 -14.95
CA GLU A 46 -11.06 6.50 -15.12
C GLU A 46 -9.94 7.46 -15.59
N ASN A 47 -8.74 6.95 -15.88
CA ASN A 47 -7.54 7.72 -16.23
C ASN A 47 -7.21 8.85 -15.22
N ARG A 48 -7.48 8.63 -13.93
CA ARG A 48 -7.12 9.53 -12.83
C ARG A 48 -5.70 9.28 -12.37
N ARG A 49 -4.79 10.13 -12.85
CA ARG A 49 -3.35 9.98 -12.67
C ARG A 49 -2.69 11.22 -12.05
N VAL A 50 -1.54 11.00 -11.44
CA VAL A 50 -0.63 12.04 -10.95
C VAL A 50 0.79 11.70 -11.36
N GLN A 51 1.55 12.69 -11.82
CA GLN A 51 2.98 12.52 -12.02
C GLN A 51 3.66 12.50 -10.65
N LEU A 52 4.48 11.47 -10.42
CA LEU A 52 5.26 11.34 -9.19
C LEU A 52 6.70 11.75 -9.48
N TYR A 53 7.22 12.68 -8.68
CA TYR A 53 8.57 13.21 -8.79
C TYR A 53 9.40 12.78 -7.60
N ASN A 54 10.71 12.69 -7.80
CA ASN A 54 11.68 12.48 -6.73
C ASN A 54 11.97 13.81 -6.03
N ASP A 55 11.01 14.28 -5.22
CA ASP A 55 11.04 15.57 -4.54
C ASP A 55 10.83 15.46 -3.02
N ASP A 56 10.94 16.59 -2.32
CA ASP A 56 10.70 16.71 -0.89
C ASP A 56 9.30 16.21 -0.48
N ARG A 57 8.30 16.34 -1.35
CA ARG A 57 6.94 15.85 -1.09
C ARG A 57 6.94 14.34 -1.00
N ASN A 58 7.64 13.66 -1.90
CA ASN A 58 7.78 12.21 -1.90
C ASN A 58 8.61 11.71 -0.70
N ASP A 59 9.60 12.48 -0.25
CA ASP A 59 10.38 12.13 0.95
C ASP A 59 9.57 12.20 2.24
N ARG A 60 8.63 13.14 2.34
CA ARG A 60 7.72 13.28 3.49
C ARG A 60 6.66 12.17 3.57
N LEU A 61 6.54 11.31 2.55
CA LEU A 61 5.57 10.21 2.55
C LEU A 61 5.81 9.18 3.65
N LEU A 62 7.06 8.98 4.06
CA LEU A 62 7.39 8.01 5.11
C LEU A 62 6.74 8.34 6.46
N ALA A 63 6.47 9.63 6.71
CA ALA A 63 5.81 10.09 7.92
C ALA A 63 4.27 9.99 7.86
N LYS A 64 3.70 9.66 6.70
CA LYS A 64 2.24 9.58 6.49
C LYS A 64 1.77 8.14 6.48
N GLY A 65 0.74 7.84 7.27
CA GLY A 65 -0.01 6.59 7.16
C GLY A 65 -0.81 6.51 5.85
N GLY A 66 -1.21 5.30 5.46
CA GLY A 66 -1.99 5.04 4.25
C GLY A 66 -1.17 5.11 2.95
N THR A 67 -1.84 5.47 1.86
CA THR A 67 -1.23 5.66 0.52
C THR A 67 -1.56 7.05 -0.03
N MET A 68 -0.58 7.73 -0.64
CA MET A 68 -0.80 9.01 -1.32
C MET A 68 -1.73 8.89 -2.52
N LEU A 69 -1.83 7.70 -3.11
CA LEU A 69 -2.68 7.45 -4.27
C LEU A 69 -4.12 7.08 -3.87
N GLY A 70 -4.37 6.75 -2.61
CA GLY A 70 -5.66 6.20 -2.18
C GLY A 70 -5.89 4.77 -2.67
N THR A 71 -6.98 4.16 -2.23
CA THR A 71 -7.43 2.86 -2.70
C THR A 71 -8.93 2.85 -2.89
N ALA A 72 -9.41 2.17 -3.93
CA ALA A 72 -10.82 1.86 -4.07
C ALA A 72 -11.01 0.39 -4.46
N ARG A 73 -12.10 -0.19 -3.97
CA ARG A 73 -12.55 -1.51 -4.41
C ARG A 73 -13.27 -1.35 -5.74
N VAL A 74 -12.92 -2.20 -6.70
CA VAL A 74 -13.60 -2.34 -7.98
C VAL A 74 -14.10 -3.78 -8.06
N HIS A 75 -15.33 -3.96 -8.52
CA HIS A 75 -15.88 -5.30 -8.71
C HIS A 75 -15.05 -6.05 -9.76
N PRO A 76 -14.66 -7.31 -9.50
CA PRO A 76 -13.90 -8.14 -10.45
C PRO A 76 -14.46 -8.13 -11.87
N ASP A 77 -15.78 -8.27 -12.02
CA ASP A 77 -16.44 -8.31 -13.32
C ASP A 77 -16.31 -6.98 -14.08
N LYS A 78 -16.41 -5.85 -13.38
CA LYS A 78 -16.23 -4.53 -13.98
C LYS A 78 -14.79 -4.34 -14.45
N LEU A 79 -13.83 -4.84 -13.68
CA LEU A 79 -12.41 -4.75 -14.05
C LEU A 79 -12.07 -5.67 -15.23
N ARG A 80 -12.59 -6.90 -15.25
CA ARG A 80 -12.46 -7.82 -16.38
C ARG A 80 -13.08 -7.25 -17.66
N ALA A 81 -14.27 -6.68 -17.57
CA ALA A 81 -14.92 -6.03 -18.71
C ALA A 81 -14.15 -4.79 -19.20
N GLY A 82 -13.35 -4.16 -18.32
CA GLY A 82 -12.58 -2.95 -18.60
C GLY A 82 -11.12 -3.18 -18.96
N LEU A 83 -10.66 -4.41 -19.21
CA LEU A 83 -9.23 -4.67 -19.50
C LEU A 83 -8.74 -3.92 -20.74
N GLU A 84 -9.53 -3.87 -21.82
CA GLU A 84 -9.19 -3.10 -23.01
C GLU A 84 -9.12 -1.59 -22.73
N GLN A 85 -10.02 -1.07 -21.89
CA GLN A 85 -9.96 0.33 -21.46
C GLN A 85 -8.71 0.63 -20.63
N VAL A 86 -8.28 -0.33 -19.79
CA VAL A 86 -7.02 -0.21 -19.05
C VAL A 86 -5.84 -0.18 -20.01
N LYS A 87 -5.77 -1.10 -20.99
CA LYS A 87 -4.71 -1.14 -22.01
C LYS A 87 -4.62 0.18 -22.77
N GLN A 88 -5.76 0.67 -23.27
CA GLN A 88 -5.81 1.98 -23.94
C GLN A 88 -5.32 3.10 -23.03
N THR A 89 -5.70 3.09 -21.75
CA THR A 89 -5.24 4.10 -20.80
C THR A 89 -3.73 4.02 -20.57
N LEU A 90 -3.15 2.82 -20.51
CA LEU A 90 -1.70 2.65 -20.38
C LEU A 90 -0.98 3.19 -21.62
N ASP A 91 -1.48 2.85 -22.81
CA ASP A 91 -0.92 3.29 -24.09
C ASP A 91 -1.01 4.81 -24.29
N ASP A 92 -2.18 5.41 -24.02
CA ASP A 92 -2.42 6.86 -24.10
C ASP A 92 -1.48 7.66 -23.17
N ASN A 93 -1.09 7.04 -22.06
CA ASN A 93 -0.17 7.63 -21.10
C ASN A 93 1.29 7.24 -21.34
N GLY A 94 1.57 6.43 -22.37
CA GLY A 94 2.88 5.89 -22.70
C GLY A 94 3.49 5.06 -21.57
N ILE A 95 2.68 4.28 -20.85
CA ILE A 95 3.14 3.44 -19.74
C ILE A 95 3.72 2.13 -20.30
N ASP A 96 5.03 1.93 -20.09
CA ASP A 96 5.73 0.72 -20.53
C ASP A 96 5.48 -0.48 -19.60
N VAL A 97 5.29 -0.22 -18.31
CA VAL A 97 5.10 -1.27 -17.29
C VAL A 97 4.24 -0.75 -16.15
N LEU A 98 3.35 -1.60 -15.66
CA LEU A 98 2.49 -1.31 -14.51
C LEU A 98 2.97 -2.05 -13.26
N ILE A 99 3.04 -1.34 -12.14
CA ILE A 99 3.42 -1.86 -10.82
C ILE A 99 2.20 -1.75 -9.88
N PRO A 100 1.31 -2.75 -9.86
CA PRO A 100 0.22 -2.79 -8.90
C PRO A 100 0.74 -3.27 -7.54
N ILE A 101 0.47 -2.48 -6.49
CA ILE A 101 0.88 -2.76 -5.12
C ILE A 101 -0.38 -3.08 -4.30
N GLY A 102 -0.50 -4.30 -3.79
CA GLY A 102 -1.70 -4.67 -3.05
C GLY A 102 -1.78 -6.12 -2.60
N GLY A 103 -2.93 -6.48 -2.05
CA GLY A 103 -3.23 -7.85 -1.65
C GLY A 103 -3.72 -8.72 -2.81
N GLU A 104 -4.23 -9.91 -2.49
CA GLU A 104 -4.68 -10.93 -3.44
C GLU A 104 -5.51 -10.36 -4.60
N GLY A 105 -6.66 -9.72 -4.34
CA GLY A 105 -7.51 -9.20 -5.41
C GLY A 105 -6.84 -8.15 -6.32
N THR A 106 -5.81 -7.46 -5.83
CA THR A 106 -5.01 -6.54 -6.67
C THR A 106 -4.08 -7.32 -7.59
N LEU A 107 -3.42 -8.36 -7.06
CA LEU A 107 -2.51 -9.19 -7.84
C LEU A 107 -3.24 -10.13 -8.81
N THR A 108 -4.43 -10.62 -8.47
CA THR A 108 -5.29 -11.38 -9.39
C THR A 108 -5.67 -10.55 -10.61
N ALA A 109 -6.03 -9.28 -10.41
CA ALA A 109 -6.31 -8.37 -11.51
C ALA A 109 -5.07 -8.07 -12.36
N ALA A 110 -3.91 -7.92 -11.72
CA ALA A 110 -2.64 -7.78 -12.42
C ALA A 110 -2.33 -9.00 -13.28
N HIS A 111 -2.65 -10.21 -12.79
CA HIS A 111 -2.45 -11.44 -13.53
C HIS A 111 -3.29 -11.48 -14.82
N TRP A 112 -4.55 -11.06 -14.79
CA TRP A 112 -5.37 -10.99 -16.02
C TRP A 112 -4.76 -10.05 -17.06
N LEU A 113 -4.20 -8.91 -16.64
CA LEU A 113 -3.49 -8.01 -17.57
C LEU A 113 -2.21 -8.67 -18.13
N SER A 114 -1.51 -9.47 -17.33
CA SER A 114 -0.37 -10.24 -17.80
C SER A 114 -0.75 -11.27 -18.86
N GLU A 115 -1.92 -11.92 -18.74
CA GLU A 115 -2.44 -12.86 -19.75
C GLU A 115 -2.72 -12.13 -21.07
N GLU A 116 -3.10 -10.85 -21.00
CA GLU A 116 -3.30 -9.95 -22.14
C GLU A 116 -2.01 -9.28 -22.65
N ASN A 117 -0.83 -9.80 -22.29
CA ASN A 117 0.50 -9.31 -22.68
C ASN A 117 0.85 -7.89 -22.20
N VAL A 118 0.18 -7.38 -21.16
CA VAL A 118 0.57 -6.12 -20.52
C VAL A 118 1.76 -6.39 -19.58
N PRO A 119 2.87 -5.63 -19.66
CA PRO A 119 3.97 -5.78 -18.72
C PRO A 119 3.55 -5.32 -17.31
N VAL A 120 3.52 -6.27 -16.37
CA VAL A 120 3.15 -6.01 -14.97
C VAL A 120 4.16 -6.61 -14.00
N VAL A 121 4.46 -5.86 -12.93
CA VAL A 121 5.26 -6.32 -11.79
C VAL A 121 4.47 -6.13 -10.50
N GLY A 122 3.83 -7.20 -10.03
CA GLY A 122 3.03 -7.16 -8.81
C GLY A 122 3.88 -7.07 -7.55
N VAL A 123 3.57 -6.12 -6.67
CA VAL A 123 4.20 -6.00 -5.35
C VAL A 123 3.23 -6.52 -4.29
N PRO A 124 3.50 -7.68 -3.67
CA PRO A 124 2.61 -8.26 -2.69
C PRO A 124 2.61 -7.47 -1.39
N LYS A 125 1.42 -7.11 -0.94
CA LYS A 125 1.16 -6.52 0.37
C LYS A 125 0.51 -7.58 1.26
N PRO A 126 1.04 -7.87 2.45
CA PRO A 126 0.37 -8.76 3.39
C PRO A 126 -1.02 -8.20 3.71
N SER A 127 -2.05 -9.03 3.60
CA SER A 127 -3.41 -8.71 4.06
C SER A 127 -3.42 -8.75 5.58
N THR A 128 -3.75 -7.63 6.21
CA THR A 128 -4.11 -7.63 7.63
C THR A 128 -5.53 -8.17 7.78
N THR A 129 -5.78 -9.39 7.31
CA THR A 129 -7.03 -10.09 7.61
C THR A 129 -6.84 -10.77 8.97
N THR A 130 -7.09 -10.03 10.04
CA THR A 130 -7.60 -10.63 11.27
C THR A 130 -9.08 -10.94 11.02
N SER A 131 -9.51 -12.18 11.29
CA SER A 131 -10.81 -12.81 10.96
C SER A 131 -10.77 -13.56 9.62
N THR A 132 -10.23 -14.77 9.56
CA THR A 132 -10.86 -15.97 10.12
C THR A 132 -9.88 -16.83 10.93
N ALA A 133 -9.99 -16.77 12.25
CA ALA A 133 -9.87 -18.00 13.02
C ALA A 133 -11.12 -18.83 12.71
N PRO A 134 -11.05 -20.15 12.43
CA PRO A 134 -12.25 -20.97 12.48
C PRO A 134 -12.78 -20.91 13.92
N THR A 135 -13.93 -20.28 14.12
CA THR A 135 -14.71 -20.43 15.34
C THR A 135 -15.16 -21.88 15.44
N SER A 136 -14.38 -22.68 16.15
CA SER A 136 -14.91 -23.73 17.00
C SER A 136 -13.98 -23.91 18.21
N HIS A 137 -14.50 -23.49 19.36
CA HIS A 137 -14.12 -23.87 20.73
C HIS A 137 -13.28 -22.86 21.53
N SER A 138 -14.03 -22.03 22.26
CA SER A 138 -13.93 -21.77 23.70
C SER A 138 -12.69 -21.08 24.29
N ALA A 139 -13.01 -19.98 24.99
CA ALA A 139 -12.44 -19.52 26.25
C ALA A 139 -11.17 -18.60 26.25
N THR A 140 -11.46 -17.35 26.62
CA THR A 140 -10.69 -16.49 27.56
C THR A 140 -9.52 -15.66 26.99
N THR A 141 -9.83 -14.40 26.64
CA THR A 141 -8.92 -13.25 26.83
C THR A 141 -9.00 -12.79 28.31
N PRO A 142 -8.00 -12.10 28.90
CA PRO A 142 -7.40 -10.84 28.43
C PRO A 142 -5.85 -10.88 28.54
N ARG A 143 -5.01 -9.93 28.12
CA ARG A 143 -5.10 -8.48 28.03
C ARG A 143 -3.83 -8.01 27.28
N CYS A 144 -4.01 -6.99 26.44
CA CYS A 144 -2.95 -6.13 25.90
C CYS A 144 -1.86 -5.81 26.96
N ARG A 145 -0.58 -6.08 26.68
CA ARG A 145 0.54 -5.45 27.40
C ARG A 145 1.09 -4.31 26.56
N SER A 146 0.85 -3.12 27.10
CA SER A 146 1.41 -1.82 26.75
C SER A 146 2.93 -1.75 26.94
N ARG A 147 3.53 -0.86 26.14
CA ARG A 147 4.91 -0.30 26.15
C ARG A 147 5.71 -0.36 27.46
N PRO A 148 7.06 -0.44 27.36
CA PRO A 148 7.94 0.00 28.43
C PRO A 148 8.11 1.53 28.40
N THR A 149 7.93 2.21 29.54
CA THR A 149 8.39 3.58 29.79
C THR A 149 9.55 3.58 30.77
N PRO A 150 10.47 4.56 30.70
CA PRO A 150 11.72 4.56 31.47
C PRO A 150 11.53 5.05 32.92
N SER A 151 12.36 4.49 33.79
CA SER A 151 12.86 4.96 35.08
C SER A 151 12.37 6.33 35.59
N THR A 152 11.74 6.37 36.77
CA THR A 152 11.96 7.38 37.83
C THR A 152 11.31 6.91 39.14
N GLY A 153 12.12 6.83 40.22
CA GLY A 153 11.72 7.16 41.59
C GLY A 153 11.00 6.11 42.45
N CYS A 154 11.75 5.45 43.35
CA CYS A 154 11.21 4.95 44.61
C CYS A 154 12.01 5.59 45.77
N ILE A 155 11.41 6.56 46.45
CA ILE A 155 11.81 7.01 47.79
C ILE A 155 10.96 6.20 48.78
N PRO A 156 11.54 5.55 49.82
CA PRO A 156 10.76 4.82 50.82
C PRO A 156 10.16 5.76 51.88
N PRO A 157 9.02 5.38 52.51
CA PRO A 157 8.35 6.18 53.54
C PRO A 157 9.04 6.09 54.92
N PRO A 158 8.77 7.02 55.85
CA PRO A 158 9.47 7.09 57.14
C PRO A 158 8.93 6.08 58.16
N ASN A 159 9.84 5.57 59.01
CA ASN A 159 9.55 4.64 60.10
C ASN A 159 8.66 5.26 61.20
N PRO A 160 7.77 4.49 61.84
CA PRO A 160 7.08 4.92 63.03
C PRO A 160 7.97 4.79 64.28
N ILE A 161 7.91 5.82 65.11
CA ILE A 161 8.54 5.95 66.43
C ILE A 161 7.83 5.02 67.42
N SER A 162 8.58 4.26 68.22
CA SER A 162 8.11 3.66 69.48
C SER A 162 9.29 3.26 70.36
N GLY A 163 9.34 3.82 71.57
CA GLY A 163 10.02 3.26 72.75
C GLY A 163 11.46 3.65 72.96
#